data_AF-A0A0H2X8D2-F1
#
_entry.id   AF-A0A0H2X8D2-F1
#
_cell.length_a   1.000
_cell.length_b   1.000
_cell.length_c   1.000
_cell.angle_alpha   90.00
_cell.angle_beta   90.00
_cell.angle_gamma   90.00
#
_symmetry.space_group_name_H-M   'P 1'
#
loop_
_entity.id
_entity.type
_entity.pdbx_description
1 polymer ?
#
loop_
_entity_poly.entity_id
_entity_poly.type
_entity_poly.pdbx_seq_one_letter_code
_entity_poly.pdbx_strand_id
1 'polypeptide(L)'
;MSSACAAWHIVGMPSLILFMIAGAALYAFWNASRAAAERAEVLGRNACRAADVQWLDQSVHSTNLRICRMPNGWLGFERTFRFEYSHDGVDRHSGRLILRGEQLIAFTGPQVATVRALHPEQQRLE
;
A
#
# COMPACT_ATOMS: atom_id res chain seq x y z
N MET A 1 -32.21 34.61 35.23
CA MET A 1 -32.40 33.40 34.39
C MET A 1 -32.10 33.68 32.92
N SER A 2 -30.87 34.08 32.54
CA SER A 2 -30.56 34.43 31.13
C SER A 2 -29.18 33.98 30.62
N SER A 3 -28.31 33.39 31.45
CA SER A 3 -27.00 32.92 30.98
C SER A 3 -26.95 31.45 30.52
N ALA A 4 -27.98 30.63 30.80
CA ALA A 4 -27.96 29.21 30.46
C ALA A 4 -28.36 28.91 28.99
N CYS A 5 -29.15 29.78 28.35
CA CYS A 5 -29.66 29.53 27.00
C CYS A 5 -28.58 29.73 25.90
N ALA A 6 -27.66 30.67 26.10
CA ALA A 6 -26.60 30.97 25.14
C ALA A 6 -25.45 29.94 25.14
N ALA A 7 -25.19 29.29 26.29
CA ALA A 7 -24.13 28.30 26.42
C ALA A 7 -24.42 27.00 25.64
N TRP A 8 -25.69 26.61 25.49
CA TRP A 8 -26.07 25.42 24.74
C TRP A 8 -25.95 25.58 23.22
N HIS A 9 -26.15 26.78 22.67
CA HIS A 9 -25.99 27.04 21.24
C HIS A 9 -24.52 27.09 20.79
N ILE A 10 -23.61 27.57 21.66
CA ILE A 10 -22.18 27.65 21.36
C ILE A 10 -21.48 26.29 21.50
N VAL A 11 -22.01 25.38 22.34
CA VAL A 11 -21.46 24.02 22.50
C VAL A 11 -22.07 23.01 21.51
N GLY A 12 -23.30 23.22 21.04
CA GLY A 12 -24.00 22.29 20.13
C GLY A 12 -23.63 22.39 18.65
N MET A 13 -23.30 23.57 18.12
CA MET A 13 -23.02 23.76 16.68
C MET A 13 -21.58 23.44 16.24
N PRO A 14 -20.51 23.84 16.96
CA PRO A 14 -19.15 23.49 16.54
C PRO A 14 -18.82 22.02 16.77
N SER A 15 -19.43 21.36 17.77
CA SER A 15 -19.23 19.93 18.03
C SER A 15 -19.75 19.07 16.88
N LEU A 16 -20.93 19.36 16.35
CA LEU A 16 -21.48 18.69 15.17
C LEU A 16 -20.60 18.86 13.92
N ILE A 17 -20.09 20.06 13.68
CA ILE A 17 -19.16 20.33 12.56
C ILE A 17 -17.87 19.54 12.75
N LEU A 18 -17.31 19.51 13.96
CA LEU A 18 -16.11 18.72 14.27
C LEU A 18 -16.35 17.22 14.08
N PHE A 19 -17.51 16.69 14.48
CA PHE A 19 -17.88 15.30 14.24
C PHE A 19 -18.05 14.99 12.76
N MET A 20 -18.65 15.89 11.98
CA MET A 20 -18.76 15.76 10.53
C MET A 20 -17.38 15.73 9.87
N ILE A 21 -16.49 16.64 10.24
CA ILE A 21 -15.11 16.69 9.72
C ILE A 21 -14.35 15.42 10.11
N ALA A 22 -14.43 14.98 11.37
CA ALA A 22 -13.79 13.75 11.84
C ALA A 22 -14.34 12.51 11.12
N GLY A 23 -15.66 12.43 10.93
CA GLY A 23 -16.32 11.36 10.19
C GLY A 23 -15.91 11.34 8.72
N ALA A 24 -15.87 12.50 8.07
CA ALA A 24 -15.41 12.63 6.69
C ALA A 24 -13.94 12.23 6.55
N ALA A 25 -13.07 12.65 7.48
CA ALA A 25 -11.66 12.28 7.50
C ALA A 25 -11.48 10.76 7.70
N LEU A 26 -12.22 10.16 8.63
CA LEU A 26 -12.19 8.72 8.88
C LEU A 26 -12.70 7.94 7.67
N TYR A 27 -13.79 8.39 7.05
CA TYR A 27 -14.34 7.78 5.84
C TYR A 27 -13.36 7.90 4.66
N ALA A 28 -12.76 9.07 4.44
CA ALA A 28 -11.75 9.26 3.42
C ALA A 28 -10.51 8.38 3.66
N PHE A 29 -10.06 8.29 4.91
CA PHE A 29 -8.96 7.40 5.30
C PHE A 29 -9.30 5.93 5.06
N TRP A 30 -10.52 5.51 5.41
CA TRP A 30 -11.01 4.16 5.18
C TRP A 30 -11.08 3.83 3.70
N ASN A 31 -11.68 4.71 2.90
CA ASN A 31 -11.80 4.54 1.46
C ASN A 31 -10.42 4.48 0.78
N ALA A 32 -9.49 5.37 1.15
CA ALA A 32 -8.12 5.35 0.65
C ALA A 32 -7.37 4.06 1.05
N SER A 33 -7.65 3.52 2.24
CA SER A 33 -7.05 2.25 2.68
C SER A 33 -7.59 1.06 1.90
N ARG A 34 -8.90 1.03 1.62
CA ARG A 34 -9.54 0.03 0.76
C ARG A 34 -9.00 0.06 -0.67
N ALA A 35 -8.94 1.24 -1.28
CA ALA A 35 -8.43 1.41 -2.64
C ALA A 35 -6.94 1.02 -2.77
N ALA A 36 -6.14 1.29 -1.73
CA ALA A 36 -4.74 0.85 -1.69
C ALA A 36 -4.60 -0.67 -1.57
N ALA A 37 -5.42 -1.32 -0.74
CA ALA A 37 -5.42 -2.77 -0.59
C ALA A 37 -5.82 -3.49 -1.89
N GLU A 38 -6.87 -3.00 -2.55
CA GLU A 38 -7.32 -3.56 -3.84
C GLU A 38 -6.24 -3.44 -4.92
N ARG A 39 -5.54 -2.32 -5.00
CA ARG A 39 -4.40 -2.17 -5.93
C ARG A 39 -3.23 -3.07 -5.59
N ALA A 40 -2.89 -3.19 -4.31
CA ALA A 40 -1.80 -4.05 -3.86
C ALA A 40 -2.05 -5.51 -4.27
N GLU A 41 -3.27 -5.99 -4.08
CA GLU A 41 -3.70 -7.31 -4.51
C GLU A 41 -3.60 -7.50 -6.02
N VAL A 42 -4.10 -6.54 -6.81
CA VAL A 42 -4.04 -6.63 -8.28
C VAL A 42 -2.60 -6.65 -8.77
N LEU A 43 -1.75 -5.74 -8.27
CA LEU A 43 -0.34 -5.64 -8.65
C LEU A 43 0.41 -6.92 -8.31
N GLY A 44 0.20 -7.44 -7.11
CA GLY A 44 0.77 -8.69 -6.70
C GLY A 44 0.34 -9.84 -7.62
N ARG A 45 -0.98 -10.06 -7.77
CA ARG A 45 -1.50 -11.17 -8.61
C ARG A 45 -0.96 -11.11 -10.02
N ASN A 46 -0.89 -9.91 -10.59
CA ASN A 46 -0.31 -9.69 -11.93
C ASN A 46 1.17 -10.06 -11.97
N ALA A 47 1.95 -9.71 -10.94
CA ALA A 47 3.36 -10.06 -10.89
C ALA A 47 3.59 -11.58 -10.78
N CYS A 48 2.83 -12.28 -9.95
CA CYS A 48 2.96 -13.74 -9.86
C CYS A 48 2.48 -14.42 -11.14
N ARG A 49 1.41 -13.94 -11.76
CA ARG A 49 0.95 -14.43 -13.07
C ARG A 49 1.99 -14.19 -14.17
N ALA A 50 2.67 -13.04 -14.15
CA ALA A 50 3.72 -12.73 -15.12
C ALA A 50 4.98 -13.61 -14.94
N ALA A 51 5.24 -14.08 -13.73
CA ALA A 51 6.35 -14.96 -13.42
C ALA A 51 5.99 -16.46 -13.40
N ASP A 52 4.74 -16.81 -13.73
CA ASP A 52 4.20 -18.17 -13.68
C ASP A 52 4.39 -18.89 -12.33
N VAL A 53 4.33 -18.12 -11.23
CA VAL A 53 4.50 -18.65 -9.87
C VAL A 53 3.18 -18.73 -9.10
N GLN A 54 3.10 -19.67 -8.16
CA GLN A 54 1.92 -19.83 -7.31
C GLN A 54 1.83 -18.71 -6.27
N TRP A 55 0.68 -18.04 -6.26
CA TRP A 55 0.32 -17.04 -5.26
C TRP A 55 -0.17 -17.75 -3.98
N LEU A 56 0.58 -17.67 -2.88
CA LEU A 56 0.27 -18.41 -1.65
C LEU A 56 -0.68 -17.67 -0.72
N ASP A 57 -0.48 -16.36 -0.53
CA ASP A 57 -1.25 -15.61 0.45
C ASP A 57 -2.21 -14.65 -0.24
N GLN A 58 -3.47 -15.06 -0.41
CA GLN A 58 -4.54 -14.23 -0.97
C GLN A 58 -4.79 -12.92 -0.20
N SER A 59 -4.16 -12.71 0.95
CA SER A 59 -4.25 -11.48 1.72
C SER A 59 -2.95 -10.68 1.68
N VAL A 60 -3.01 -9.45 1.16
CA VAL A 60 -1.85 -8.56 1.23
C VAL A 60 -1.83 -7.87 2.58
N HIS A 61 -0.97 -8.33 3.48
CA HIS A 61 -0.87 -7.78 4.82
C HIS A 61 -0.21 -6.39 4.78
N SER A 62 -0.99 -5.36 5.15
CA SER A 62 -0.46 -4.02 5.40
C SER A 62 0.44 -4.06 6.63
N THR A 63 1.74 -4.01 6.42
CA THR A 63 2.76 -4.14 7.47
C THR A 63 3.09 -2.78 8.09
N ASN A 64 2.95 -1.68 7.34
CA ASN A 64 3.34 -0.36 7.83
C ASN A 64 2.50 0.74 7.16
N LEU A 65 2.13 1.76 7.93
CA LEU A 65 1.49 2.98 7.48
C LEU A 65 2.34 4.18 7.95
N ARG A 66 2.91 4.92 7.01
CA ARG A 66 3.69 6.12 7.27
C ARG A 66 3.01 7.34 6.68
N ILE A 67 3.01 8.43 7.43
CA ILE A 67 2.60 9.72 6.91
C ILE A 67 3.80 10.29 6.15
N CYS A 68 3.61 10.59 4.87
CA CYS A 68 4.64 11.16 4.01
C CYS A 68 4.11 12.43 3.36
N ARG A 69 4.99 13.38 3.07
CA ARG A 69 4.59 14.57 2.32
C ARG A 69 4.59 14.24 0.84
N MET A 70 3.44 14.41 0.20
CA MET A 70 3.30 14.20 -1.23
C MET A 70 3.89 15.41 -1.98
N PRO A 71 4.35 15.20 -3.24
CA PRO A 71 4.92 16.28 -4.05
C PRO A 71 3.92 17.40 -4.39
N ASN A 72 2.62 17.14 -4.24
CA ASN A 72 1.55 18.13 -4.37
C ASN A 72 1.40 19.05 -3.14
N GLY A 73 2.25 18.90 -2.12
CA GLY A 73 2.24 19.71 -0.90
C GLY A 73 1.33 19.19 0.22
N TRP A 74 0.48 18.20 -0.06
CA TRP A 74 -0.45 17.61 0.90
C TRP A 74 0.20 16.46 1.70
N LEU A 75 -0.38 16.14 2.86
CA LEU A 75 -0.05 14.94 3.62
C LEU A 75 -0.65 13.72 2.94
N GLY A 76 0.19 12.73 2.65
CA GLY A 76 -0.18 11.45 2.09
C GLY A 76 0.16 10.30 3.02
N PHE A 77 -0.30 9.13 2.63
CA PHE A 77 -0.06 7.89 3.36
C PHE A 77 0.75 6.94 2.49
N GLU A 78 1.90 6.51 2.98
CA GLU A 78 2.71 5.44 2.41
C GLU A 78 2.39 4.15 3.16
N ARG A 79 2.01 3.12 2.42
CA ARG A 79 1.60 1.81 2.92
C ARG A 79 2.52 0.75 2.35
N THR A 80 3.14 -0.01 3.24
CA THR A 80 3.96 -1.16 2.87
C THR A 80 3.16 -2.42 3.02
N PHE A 81 3.14 -3.19 1.94
CA PHE A 81 2.38 -4.40 1.78
C PHE A 81 3.34 -5.56 1.52
N ARG A 82 3.10 -6.68 2.17
CA ARG A 82 3.87 -7.91 2.00
C ARG A 82 2.96 -9.02 1.49
N PHE A 83 3.47 -9.83 0.58
CA PHE A 83 2.77 -11.01 0.07
C PHE A 83 3.78 -12.16 -0.07
N GLU A 84 3.27 -13.36 -0.22
CA GLU A 84 4.08 -14.57 -0.32
C GLU A 84 3.73 -15.37 -1.57
N TYR A 85 4.75 -15.96 -2.18
CA TYR A 85 4.66 -16.72 -3.42
C TYR A 85 5.63 -17.90 -3.40
N SER A 86 5.37 -18.89 -4.24
CA SER A 86 6.24 -20.05 -4.40
C SER A 86 6.41 -20.39 -5.88
N HIS A 87 7.63 -20.72 -6.29
CA HIS A 87 7.91 -21.17 -7.65
C HIS A 87 7.34 -22.58 -7.88
N ASP A 88 7.70 -23.54 -7.02
CA ASP A 88 7.38 -24.97 -7.20
C ASP A 88 6.51 -25.54 -6.05
N GLY A 89 5.92 -24.69 -5.22
CA GLY A 89 5.09 -25.07 -4.06
C GLY A 89 5.87 -25.52 -2.81
N VAL A 90 7.19 -25.72 -2.93
CA VAL A 90 8.08 -26.07 -1.80
C VAL A 90 8.83 -24.85 -1.28
N ASP A 91 9.19 -23.92 -2.16
CA ASP A 91 10.08 -22.81 -1.83
C ASP A 91 9.30 -21.52 -1.57
N ARG A 92 9.38 -20.98 -0.35
CA ARG A 92 8.53 -19.85 0.09
C ARG A 92 9.29 -18.54 -0.03
N HIS A 93 8.91 -17.75 -1.01
CA HIS A 93 9.47 -16.43 -1.25
C HIS A 93 8.48 -15.35 -0.82
N SER A 94 9.00 -14.22 -0.35
CA SER A 94 8.17 -13.09 0.05
C SER A 94 8.43 -11.87 -0.83
N GLY A 95 7.36 -11.33 -1.38
CA GLY A 95 7.36 -10.06 -2.09
C GLY A 95 6.96 -8.91 -1.17
N ARG A 96 7.37 -7.71 -1.55
CA ARG A 96 7.03 -6.45 -0.87
C ARG A 96 6.66 -5.42 -1.92
N LEU A 97 5.60 -4.66 -1.66
CA LEU A 97 5.23 -3.51 -2.46
C LEU A 97 4.96 -2.31 -1.55
N ILE A 98 5.27 -1.11 -2.03
CA ILE A 98 5.10 0.14 -1.31
C ILE A 98 4.20 1.04 -2.15
N LEU A 99 3.04 1.38 -1.59
CA LEU A 99 2.06 2.25 -2.22
C LEU A 99 2.01 3.58 -1.47
N ARG A 100 2.12 4.69 -2.19
CA ARG A 100 1.87 6.04 -1.67
C ARG A 100 0.51 6.51 -2.14
N GLY A 101 -0.47 6.47 -1.25
CA GLY A 101 -1.88 6.59 -1.59
C GLY A 101 -2.28 5.46 -2.51
N GLU A 102 -2.46 5.79 -3.79
CA GLU A 102 -2.86 4.89 -4.86
C GLU A 102 -1.71 4.54 -5.82
N GLN A 103 -0.55 5.20 -5.67
CA GLN A 103 0.58 5.09 -6.59
C GLN A 103 1.60 4.07 -6.08
N LEU A 104 2.06 3.18 -6.95
CA LEU A 104 3.17 2.27 -6.68
C LEU A 104 4.50 3.03 -6.69
N ILE A 105 5.21 2.99 -5.57
CA ILE A 105 6.52 3.64 -5.40
C ILE A 105 7.64 2.61 -5.53
N ALA A 106 7.46 1.42 -4.95
CA ALA A 106 8.43 0.34 -5.04
C ALA A 106 7.72 -1.00 -5.10
N PHE A 107 8.29 -1.91 -5.88
CA PHE A 107 7.83 -3.29 -5.98
C PHE A 107 9.04 -4.22 -5.96
N THR A 108 8.94 -5.26 -5.15
CA THR A 108 9.90 -6.35 -5.05
C THR A 108 9.09 -7.63 -5.02
N GLY A 109 9.28 -8.47 -6.01
CA GLY A 109 8.48 -9.68 -6.18
C GLY A 109 9.22 -10.69 -7.03
N PRO A 110 8.52 -11.72 -7.54
CA PRO A 110 9.13 -12.67 -8.45
C PRO A 110 9.60 -11.90 -9.68
N GLN A 111 10.91 -11.76 -9.81
CA GLN A 111 11.54 -11.22 -11.01
C GLN A 111 11.64 -12.39 -11.97
N VAL A 112 11.13 -12.23 -13.20
CA VAL A 112 11.47 -13.15 -14.29
C VAL A 112 12.98 -13.09 -14.39
N ALA A 113 13.66 -14.12 -13.88
CA ALA A 113 15.10 -14.22 -13.93
C ALA A 113 15.47 -14.35 -15.40
N THR A 114 15.71 -13.22 -16.06
CA THR A 114 16.39 -13.21 -17.34
C THR A 114 17.80 -13.65 -17.03
N VAL A 115 18.06 -14.95 -17.17
CA VAL A 115 19.39 -15.54 -17.07
C VAL A 115 20.21 -14.89 -18.17
N ARG A 116 20.95 -13.84 -17.82
CA ARG A 116 22.00 -13.33 -18.69
C ARG A 116 23.08 -14.38 -18.67
N ALA A 117 23.22 -15.13 -19.77
CA ALA A 117 24.33 -16.04 -19.94
C ALA A 117 25.64 -15.26 -19.68
N LEU A 118 26.38 -15.67 -18.67
CA LEU A 118 27.77 -15.28 -18.50
C LEU A 118 28.51 -15.89 -19.68
N HIS A 119 28.86 -15.07 -20.67
CA HIS A 119 29.64 -15.50 -21.83
C HIS A 119 31.02 -15.99 -21.32
N PRO A 120 31.37 -17.27 -21.48
CA PRO A 120 32.65 -17.79 -20.99
C PRO A 120 33.87 -17.48 -21.88
N GLU A 121 33.77 -16.60 -22.89
CA GLU A 121 34.93 -16.26 -23.76
C GLU A 121 35.80 -15.11 -23.24
N GLN A 122 36.29 -15.23 -22.01
CA GLN A 122 37.54 -14.56 -21.60
C GLN A 122 38.64 -15.59 -21.33
N GLN A 123 38.54 -16.79 -21.93
CA GLN A 123 39.66 -17.70 -22.12
C GLN A 123 40.33 -17.41 -23.48
N ARG A 124 41.67 -17.37 -23.50
CA ARG A 124 42.54 -17.81 -24.62
C ARG A 124 43.22 -16.76 -25.52
N LEU A 125 43.29 -15.48 -25.18
CA LEU A 125 44.23 -14.56 -25.84
C LEU A 125 44.89 -13.65 -24.80
N GLU A 126 45.92 -14.16 -24.10
CA GLU A 126 47.27 -13.56 -23.92
C GLU A 126 48.20 -14.64 -23.32
#